data_AF-A0AAN5CAL6-F1
#
_entry.id   AF-A0AAN5CAL6-F1
#
_cell.length_a   1.000
_cell.length_b   1.000
_cell.length_c   1.000
_cell.angle_alpha   90.00
_cell.angle_beta   90.00
_cell.angle_gamma   90.00
#
_symmetry.space_group_name_H-M   'P 1'
#
loop_
_entity.id
_entity.type
_entity.pdbx_description
1 polymer ?
#
loop_
_entity_poly.entity_id
_entity_poly.type
_entity_poly.pdbx_seq_one_letter_code
_entity_poly.pdbx_strand_id
1 'polypeptide(L)'
;KMPAVHLDLTGPGSLSVDQWARFSSPSLRSNVIVKIGEKKLYVSKEFLAIHSPFFETLFFGNFAEKGKEEVEIKDVVYEEFLVLLHLIYPSDFQLTDHFVIPILALGDRFQMQHLHQLASSHIQHSKTISPSVKLMLA
;
A
#
# COMPACT_ATOMS: atom_id res chain seq x y z
N LYS A 1 10.89 -12.01 23.11
CA LYS A 1 11.07 -10.64 23.66
C LYS A 1 11.68 -9.79 22.54
N MET A 2 10.85 -9.10 21.76
CA MET A 2 11.35 -8.21 20.71
C MET A 2 11.87 -6.92 21.34
N PRO A 3 12.97 -6.32 20.84
CA PRO A 3 13.43 -5.05 21.35
C PRO A 3 12.44 -3.98 20.93
N ALA A 4 11.98 -3.18 21.89
CA ALA A 4 11.24 -1.96 21.61
C ALA A 4 12.18 -0.98 20.91
N VAL A 5 12.08 -0.93 19.58
CA VAL A 5 12.69 0.13 18.79
C VAL A 5 11.92 1.39 19.16
N HIS A 6 12.60 2.35 19.78
CA HIS A 6 12.08 3.69 19.99
C HIS A 6 11.98 4.34 18.61
N LEU A 7 10.89 4.06 17.90
CA LEU A 7 10.62 4.64 16.60
C LEU A 7 9.97 5.99 16.87
N ASP A 8 10.68 7.06 16.53
CA ASP A 8 10.21 8.43 16.61
C ASP A 8 9.06 8.61 15.59
N LEU A 9 7.83 8.36 16.04
CA LEU A 9 6.63 8.19 15.20
C LEU A 9 5.82 9.48 14.98
N THR A 10 6.39 10.65 15.26
CA THR A 10 5.66 11.92 15.12
C THR A 10 6.37 12.88 14.16
N GLY A 11 6.46 12.47 12.91
CA GLY A 11 6.67 13.38 11.78
C GLY A 11 5.37 13.53 10.97
N PRO A 12 5.09 14.68 10.33
CA PRO A 12 4.01 14.77 9.36
C PRO A 12 4.33 13.85 8.18
N GLY A 13 3.74 12.64 8.20
CA GLY A 13 4.04 11.58 7.24
C GLY A 13 4.26 10.19 7.83
N SER A 14 4.30 10.01 9.16
CA SER A 14 4.49 8.69 9.77
C SER A 14 3.17 7.97 10.05
N LEU A 15 3.11 6.67 9.71
CA LEU A 15 2.04 5.78 10.14
C LEU A 15 2.02 5.66 11.67
N SER A 16 0.84 5.64 12.29
CA SER A 16 0.68 5.37 13.73
C SER A 16 1.02 3.93 14.08
N VAL A 17 1.24 3.63 15.37
CA VAL A 17 1.50 2.26 15.84
C VAL A 17 0.39 1.30 15.40
N ASP A 18 -0.88 1.72 15.48
CA ASP A 18 -2.02 0.90 15.06
C ASP A 18 -2.03 0.66 13.56
N GLN A 19 -1.65 1.66 12.77
CA GLN A 19 -1.52 1.54 11.32
C GLN A 19 -0.38 0.56 10.94
N TRP A 20 0.76 0.64 11.64
CA TRP A 20 1.83 -0.36 11.48
C TRP A 20 1.37 -1.78 11.83
N ALA A 21 0.58 -1.93 12.88
CA ALA A 21 0.15 -3.23 13.39
C ALA A 21 -1.02 -3.84 12.60
N ARG A 22 -1.82 -3.04 11.89
CA ARG A 22 -3.11 -3.44 11.30
C ARG A 22 -3.07 -4.74 10.48
N PHE A 23 -2.02 -4.94 9.70
CA PHE A 23 -1.87 -6.11 8.81
C PHE A 23 -0.78 -7.09 9.30
N SER A 24 -0.32 -6.94 10.55
CA SER A 24 0.78 -7.74 11.11
C SER A 24 0.35 -9.12 11.60
N SER A 25 -0.96 -9.36 11.75
CA SER A 25 -1.52 -10.64 12.18
C SER A 25 -2.77 -11.00 11.36
N PRO A 26 -3.13 -12.30 11.28
CA PRO A 26 -4.33 -12.74 10.60
C PRO A 26 -5.60 -12.07 11.16
N SER A 27 -6.53 -11.75 10.28
CA SER A 27 -7.90 -11.34 10.62
C SER A 27 -8.91 -12.32 10.04
N LEU A 28 -10.19 -12.17 10.41
CA LEU A 28 -11.28 -12.97 9.86
C LEU A 28 -11.35 -12.93 8.31
N ARG A 29 -10.85 -11.84 7.70
CA ARG A 29 -10.90 -11.63 6.25
C ARG A 29 -9.57 -11.88 5.54
N SER A 30 -8.49 -12.17 6.27
CA SER A 30 -7.20 -12.45 5.62
C SER A 30 -7.13 -13.89 5.14
N ASN A 31 -6.88 -14.10 3.85
CA ASN A 31 -6.77 -15.41 3.19
C ASN A 31 -5.51 -15.53 2.32
N VAL A 32 -4.58 -14.57 2.42
CA VAL A 32 -3.25 -14.62 1.82
C VAL A 32 -2.25 -13.82 2.65
N ILE A 33 -1.00 -14.25 2.61
CA ILE A 33 0.16 -13.53 3.13
C ILE A 33 0.89 -12.89 1.95
N VAL A 34 1.04 -11.57 1.98
CA VAL A 34 1.94 -10.85 1.10
C VAL A 34 3.27 -10.65 1.83
N LYS A 35 4.34 -11.20 1.27
CA LYS A 35 5.71 -11.07 1.79
C LYS A 35 6.46 -9.97 1.02
N ILE A 36 7.05 -9.02 1.73
CA ILE A 36 7.91 -7.96 1.18
C ILE A 36 9.21 -7.94 1.97
N GLY A 37 10.30 -8.39 1.35
CA GLY A 37 11.52 -8.74 2.08
C GLY A 37 11.20 -9.77 3.17
N GLU A 38 11.70 -9.59 4.39
CA GLU A 38 11.42 -10.52 5.50
C GLU A 38 10.12 -10.22 6.27
N LYS A 39 9.35 -9.21 5.83
CA LYS A 39 8.12 -8.79 6.50
C LYS A 39 6.89 -9.40 5.83
N LYS A 40 5.89 -9.73 6.65
CA LYS A 40 4.63 -10.36 6.22
C LYS A 40 3.44 -9.45 6.48
N LEU A 41 2.48 -9.47 5.55
CA LEU A 41 1.23 -8.72 5.61
C LEU A 41 0.06 -9.69 5.38
N TYR A 42 -0.87 -9.76 6.33
CA TYR A 42 -2.04 -10.63 6.25
C TYR A 42 -3.22 -9.86 5.64
N VAL A 43 -3.60 -10.22 4.41
CA VAL A 43 -4.54 -9.45 3.59
C VAL A 43 -5.56 -10.35 2.90
N SER A 44 -6.53 -9.75 2.21
CA SER A 44 -7.56 -10.46 1.43
C SER A 44 -7.23 -10.41 -0.06
N LYS A 45 -7.25 -11.57 -0.71
CA LYS A 45 -7.10 -11.71 -2.17
C LYS A 45 -8.17 -10.90 -2.90
N GLU A 46 -9.41 -10.98 -2.45
CA GLU A 46 -10.57 -10.33 -3.05
C GLU A 46 -10.45 -8.80 -3.00
N PHE A 47 -10.08 -8.24 -1.86
CA PHE A 47 -9.90 -6.79 -1.75
C PHE A 47 -8.79 -6.29 -2.68
N LEU A 48 -7.64 -6.96 -2.70
CA LEU A 48 -6.56 -6.59 -3.62
C LEU A 48 -7.01 -6.69 -5.08
N ALA A 49 -7.68 -7.76 -5.46
CA ALA A 49 -8.17 -7.99 -6.82
C ALA A 49 -9.20 -6.96 -7.28
N ILE A 50 -10.16 -6.58 -6.42
CA ILE A 50 -11.16 -5.55 -6.73
C ILE A 50 -10.49 -4.23 -7.12
N HIS A 51 -9.37 -3.89 -6.47
CA HIS A 51 -8.66 -2.65 -6.72
C HIS A 51 -7.57 -2.75 -7.80
N SER A 52 -7.22 -3.97 -8.26
CA SER A 52 -6.05 -4.21 -9.10
C SER A 52 -6.24 -5.41 -10.03
N PRO A 53 -6.29 -5.17 -11.36
CA PRO A 53 -6.26 -6.24 -12.34
C PRO A 53 -4.99 -7.11 -12.26
N PHE A 54 -3.88 -6.52 -11.82
CA PHE A 54 -2.64 -7.26 -11.53
C PHE A 54 -2.88 -8.32 -10.44
N PHE A 55 -3.42 -7.92 -9.28
CA PHE A 55 -3.69 -8.85 -8.18
C PHE A 55 -4.83 -9.83 -8.50
N GLU A 56 -5.84 -9.40 -9.27
CA GLU A 56 -6.88 -10.30 -9.79
C GLU A 56 -6.25 -11.42 -10.61
N THR A 57 -5.37 -11.07 -11.55
CA THR A 57 -4.65 -12.03 -12.38
C THR A 57 -3.73 -12.91 -11.55
N LEU A 58 -3.01 -12.34 -10.59
CA LEU A 58 -2.07 -13.06 -9.72
C LEU A 58 -2.77 -14.12 -8.86
N PHE A 59 -3.93 -13.79 -8.28
CA PHE A 59 -4.61 -14.65 -7.31
C PHE A 59 -5.68 -15.57 -7.93
N PHE A 60 -6.32 -15.15 -9.01
CA PHE A 60 -7.46 -15.88 -9.61
C PHE A 60 -7.19 -16.37 -11.03
N GLY A 61 -6.16 -15.82 -11.70
CA GLY A 61 -5.66 -16.33 -12.98
C GLY A 61 -5.04 -17.72 -12.88
N ASN A 62 -4.55 -18.25 -14.00
CA ASN A 62 -3.98 -19.60 -14.07
C ASN A 62 -2.46 -19.62 -13.85
N PHE A 63 -1.98 -18.82 -12.91
CA PHE A 63 -0.56 -18.77 -12.53
C PHE A 63 -0.26 -19.71 -11.36
N ALA A 64 1.02 -19.99 -11.12
CA ALA A 64 1.47 -20.86 -10.03
C ALA A 64 1.08 -20.35 -8.63
N GLU A 65 0.74 -19.06 -8.54
CA GLU A 65 0.40 -18.34 -7.32
C GLU A 65 -1.05 -18.52 -6.88
N LYS A 66 -1.96 -18.97 -7.76
CA LYS A 66 -3.40 -19.09 -7.51
C LYS A 66 -3.73 -19.82 -6.19
N GLY A 67 -2.98 -20.90 -5.91
CA GLY A 67 -3.16 -21.75 -4.73
C GLY A 67 -2.22 -21.45 -3.56
N LYS A 68 -1.33 -20.45 -3.66
CA LYS A 68 -0.37 -20.17 -2.59
C LYS A 68 -1.05 -19.43 -1.43
N GLU A 69 -0.66 -19.81 -0.22
CA GLU A 69 -1.01 -19.09 1.01
C GLU A 69 -0.11 -17.86 1.22
N GLU A 70 1.10 -17.88 0.66
CA GLU A 70 2.07 -16.79 0.71
C GLU A 70 2.58 -16.43 -0.69
N VAL A 71 2.61 -15.13 -0.99
CA VAL A 71 3.11 -14.59 -2.25
C VAL A 71 4.12 -13.48 -1.95
N GLU A 72 5.29 -13.55 -2.61
CA GLU A 72 6.34 -12.55 -2.46
C GLU A 72 6.19 -11.44 -3.51
N ILE A 73 6.22 -10.18 -3.05
CA ILE A 73 6.27 -8.99 -3.89
C ILE A 73 7.65 -8.36 -3.72
N LYS A 74 8.44 -8.39 -4.80
CA LYS A 74 9.82 -7.90 -4.83
C LYS A 74 9.88 -6.45 -5.25
N ASP A 75 11.02 -5.79 -5.03
CA ASP A 75 11.29 -4.43 -5.51
C ASP A 75 10.26 -3.39 -5.06
N VAL A 76 9.71 -3.55 -3.87
CA VAL A 76 8.76 -2.61 -3.24
C VAL A 76 9.25 -2.31 -1.83
N VAL A 77 9.15 -1.05 -1.41
CA VAL A 77 9.40 -0.66 -0.03
C VAL A 77 8.19 -1.04 0.82
N TYR A 78 8.44 -1.77 1.91
CA TYR A 78 7.38 -2.27 2.80
C TYR A 78 6.43 -1.17 3.28
N GLU A 79 6.96 -0.02 3.68
CA GLU A 79 6.17 1.09 4.20
C GLU A 79 5.24 1.68 3.12
N GLU A 80 5.74 1.85 1.90
CA GLU A 80 4.93 2.35 0.78
C GLU A 80 3.79 1.39 0.44
N PHE A 81 4.05 0.08 0.47
CA PHE A 81 3.00 -0.92 0.26
C PHE A 81 2.00 -0.95 1.42
N LEU A 82 2.47 -0.75 2.65
CA LEU A 82 1.60 -0.64 3.82
C LEU A 82 0.67 0.58 3.71
N VAL A 83 1.18 1.71 3.21
CA VAL A 83 0.36 2.89 2.90
C VAL A 83 -0.67 2.59 1.81
N LEU A 84 -0.27 1.91 0.73
CA LEU A 84 -1.19 1.43 -0.30
C LEU A 84 -2.35 0.63 0.31
N LEU A 85 -2.05 -0.30 1.22
CA LEU A 85 -3.10 -1.08 1.90
C LEU A 85 -4.05 -0.20 2.72
N HIS A 86 -3.54 0.82 3.42
CA HIS A 86 -4.40 1.76 4.15
C HIS A 86 -5.28 2.61 3.24
N LEU A 87 -4.88 2.86 1.99
CA LEU A 87 -5.67 3.63 1.03
C LEU A 87 -6.78 2.81 0.37
N ILE A 88 -6.61 1.49 0.24
CA ILE A 88 -7.62 0.63 -0.41
C ILE A 88 -8.50 -0.14 0.59
N TYR A 89 -8.05 -0.32 1.83
CA TYR A 89 -8.89 -0.86 2.89
C TYR A 89 -9.61 0.27 3.63
N PRO A 90 -10.83 0.05 4.15
CA PRO A 90 -11.52 1.04 4.98
C PRO A 90 -10.63 1.54 6.12
N SER A 91 -10.22 2.81 6.08
CA SER A 91 -9.27 3.40 7.01
C SER A 91 -9.45 4.92 7.05
N ASP A 92 -9.15 5.53 8.20
CA ASP A 92 -9.10 7.00 8.34
C ASP A 92 -7.74 7.58 7.88
N PHE A 93 -6.96 6.80 7.13
CA PHE A 93 -5.64 7.21 6.67
C PHE A 93 -5.78 8.24 5.55
N GLN A 94 -5.07 9.35 5.69
CA GLN A 94 -4.99 10.38 4.65
C GLN A 94 -3.62 10.33 3.99
N LEU A 95 -3.63 10.35 2.66
CA LEU A 95 -2.40 10.45 1.88
C LEU A 95 -1.65 11.72 2.26
N THR A 96 -0.33 11.62 2.39
CA THR A 96 0.55 12.75 2.69
C THR A 96 1.46 13.00 1.49
N ASP A 97 2.05 14.20 1.41
CA ASP A 97 2.97 14.54 0.31
C ASP A 97 4.16 13.57 0.24
N HIS A 98 4.58 13.03 1.39
CA HIS A 98 5.68 12.08 1.50
C HIS A 98 5.45 10.81 0.69
N PHE A 99 4.20 10.30 0.70
CA PHE A 99 3.84 9.06 0.01
C PHE A 99 3.22 9.28 -1.37
N VAL A 100 2.98 10.52 -1.79
CA VAL A 100 2.25 10.78 -3.05
C VAL A 100 2.96 10.19 -4.27
N ILE A 101 4.29 10.32 -4.35
CA ILE A 101 5.09 9.80 -5.47
C ILE A 101 5.21 8.26 -5.39
N PRO A 102 5.56 7.64 -4.24
CA PRO A 102 5.50 6.19 -4.10
C PRO A 102 4.15 5.59 -4.48
N ILE A 103 3.04 6.21 -4.06
CA ILE A 103 1.70 5.69 -4.33
C ILE A 103 1.32 5.79 -5.81
N LEU A 104 1.78 6.82 -6.53
CA LEU A 104 1.66 6.85 -7.99
C LEU A 104 2.42 5.69 -8.62
N ALA A 105 3.68 5.47 -8.24
CA ALA A 105 4.51 4.41 -8.80
C ALA A 105 3.94 3.01 -8.52
N LEU A 106 3.41 2.76 -7.31
CA LEU A 106 2.71 1.52 -6.99
C LEU A 106 1.37 1.40 -7.72
N GLY A 107 0.67 2.52 -7.94
CA GLY A 107 -0.54 2.61 -8.75
C GLY A 107 -0.30 2.11 -10.17
N ASP A 108 0.74 2.60 -10.83
CA ASP A 108 1.13 2.15 -12.17
C ASP A 108 1.50 0.66 -12.17
N ARG A 109 2.38 0.28 -11.23
CA ARG A 109 2.90 -1.09 -11.15
C ARG A 109 1.80 -2.13 -10.94
N PHE A 110 0.85 -1.84 -10.06
CA PHE A 110 -0.24 -2.76 -9.72
C PHE A 110 -1.54 -2.41 -10.44
N GLN A 111 -1.51 -1.51 -11.43
CA GLN A 111 -2.67 -1.14 -12.24
C GLN A 111 -3.87 -0.66 -11.41
N MET A 112 -3.61 0.10 -10.34
CA MET A 112 -4.63 0.60 -9.41
C MET A 112 -5.04 2.04 -9.75
N GLN A 113 -6.02 2.20 -10.65
CA GLN A 113 -6.53 3.52 -11.09
C GLN A 113 -6.98 4.42 -9.93
N HIS A 114 -7.53 3.84 -8.87
CA HIS A 114 -7.96 4.60 -7.69
C HIS A 114 -6.80 5.35 -7.01
N LEU A 115 -5.60 4.76 -6.98
CA LEU A 115 -4.42 5.40 -6.39
C LEU A 115 -3.97 6.61 -7.20
N HIS A 116 -4.10 6.58 -8.53
CA HIS A 116 -3.85 7.75 -9.37
C HIS A 116 -4.82 8.88 -9.03
N GLN A 117 -6.11 8.59 -8.93
CA GLN A 117 -7.12 9.60 -8.60
C GLN A 117 -6.85 10.23 -7.22
N LEU A 118 -6.50 9.41 -6.22
CA LEU A 118 -6.14 9.88 -4.88
C LEU A 118 -4.89 10.76 -4.92
N ALA A 119 -3.82 10.31 -5.58
CA ALA A 119 -2.57 11.06 -5.65
C ALA A 119 -2.72 12.36 -6.46
N SER A 120 -3.38 12.33 -7.62
CA SER A 120 -3.66 13.54 -8.42
C SER A 120 -4.51 14.54 -7.64
N SER A 121 -5.55 14.07 -6.94
CA SER A 121 -6.35 14.93 -6.06
C SER A 121 -5.51 15.55 -4.96
N HIS A 122 -4.65 14.76 -4.30
CA HIS A 122 -3.74 15.25 -3.27
C HIS A 122 -2.77 16.32 -3.81
N ILE A 123 -2.17 16.05 -4.96
CA ILE A 123 -1.24 16.97 -5.66
C ILE A 123 -1.91 18.30 -6.00
N GLN A 124 -3.14 18.26 -6.52
CA GLN A 124 -3.88 19.46 -6.88
C GLN A 124 -4.10 20.37 -5.67
N HIS A 125 -4.52 19.80 -4.53
CA HIS A 125 -4.85 20.56 -3.32
C HIS A 125 -3.65 20.87 -2.41
N SER A 126 -2.52 20.18 -2.59
CA SER A 126 -1.31 20.39 -1.79
C SER A 126 -0.71 21.78 -2.04
N LYS A 127 -0.38 22.51 -0.96
CA LYS A 127 0.25 23.84 -1.02
C LYS A 127 1.78 23.77 -1.02
N THR A 128 2.32 22.62 -0.65
CA THR A 128 3.73 22.32 -0.44
C THR A 128 4.36 21.70 -1.69
N ILE A 129 3.57 21.03 -2.53
CA ILE A 129 4.04 20.50 -3.82
C ILE A 129 4.20 21.64 -4.84
N SER A 130 5.39 21.74 -5.42
CA SER A 130 5.71 22.80 -6.39
C SER A 130 4.86 22.71 -7.66
N PRO A 131 4.53 23.85 -8.31
CA PRO A 131 3.73 23.87 -9.54
C PRO A 131 4.31 23.01 -10.67
N SER A 132 5.65 22.95 -10.78
CA SER A 132 6.33 22.13 -11.79
C SER A 132 6.03 20.63 -11.62
N VAL A 133 5.99 20.14 -10.37
CA VAL A 133 5.64 18.74 -10.08
C VAL A 133 4.18 18.47 -10.41
N LYS A 134 3.28 19.43 -10.14
CA LYS A 134 1.86 19.30 -10.52
C LYS A 134 1.68 19.16 -12.04
N LEU A 135 2.47 19.90 -12.83
CA LEU A 135 2.45 19.84 -14.29
C LEU A 135 3.04 18.54 -14.86
N MET A 136 4.05 17.96 -14.21
CA MET A 136 4.66 16.70 -14.66
C MET A 136 3.76 15.48 -14.43
N LEU A 137 2.82 15.58 -13.48
CA LEU A 137 1.97 14.47 -13.02
C LEU A 137 0.48 14.66 -13.39
N ALA A 138 0.16 15.71 -14.13
CA ALA A 138 -1.18 16.00 -14.68
C ALA A 138 -1.27 15.55 -16.14
#